data_AF-A0A086AFM0-F1
#
_entry.id   AF-A0A086AFM0-F1
#
_cell.length_a   1.000
_cell.length_b   1.000
_cell.length_c   1.000
_cell.angle_alpha   90.00
_cell.angle_beta   90.00
_cell.angle_gamma   90.00
#
_symmetry.space_group_name_H-M   'P 1'
#
loop_
_entity.id
_entity.type
_entity.pdbx_description
1 polymer ?
#
loop_
_entity_poly.entity_id
_entity_poly.type
_entity_poly.pdbx_seq_one_letter_code
_entity_poly.pdbx_strand_id
1 'polypeptide(L)'
;MSGNAFSIASVILGIYMVYFLWDLLFRVPVKYIFDKREKCIYRKLFLTKSIMNFDEMTYFINEDNGGYYYVIGKKRNQFVKNYRISSYFSGSKKSRLKEDEFLTDILYPVLDAIDVPINRPQ
;
A
#
# COMPACT_ATOMS: atom_id res chain seq x y z
N MET A 1 -5.36 -2.81 -51.35
CA MET A 1 -6.02 -2.28 -50.13
C MET A 1 -5.33 -2.82 -48.86
N SER A 2 -4.00 -2.72 -48.71
CA SER A 2 -3.25 -3.41 -47.64
C SER A 2 -2.38 -2.50 -46.75
N GLY A 3 -1.85 -1.39 -47.28
CA GLY A 3 -0.95 -0.50 -46.54
C GLY A 3 -1.61 0.24 -45.37
N ASN A 4 -2.82 0.77 -45.58
CA ASN A 4 -3.52 1.56 -44.56
C ASN A 4 -3.95 0.69 -43.37
N ALA A 5 -4.41 -0.54 -43.62
CA ALA A 5 -4.81 -1.47 -42.57
C ALA A 5 -3.61 -1.91 -41.71
N PHE A 6 -2.45 -2.18 -42.34
CA PHE A 6 -1.22 -2.51 -41.62
C PHE A 6 -0.73 -1.35 -40.75
N SER A 7 -0.78 -0.12 -41.28
CA SER A 7 -0.38 1.07 -40.53
C SER A 7 -1.30 1.32 -39.33
N ILE A 8 -2.62 1.16 -39.51
CA ILE A 8 -3.60 1.30 -38.42
C ILE A 8 -3.36 0.22 -37.35
N ALA A 9 -3.18 -1.04 -37.76
CA ALA A 9 -2.91 -2.14 -36.83
C ALA A 9 -1.61 -1.92 -36.03
N SER A 10 -0.55 -1.41 -36.67
CA SER A 10 0.72 -1.11 -36.01
C SER A 10 0.58 -0.01 -34.96
N VAL A 11 -0.22 1.03 -35.22
CA VAL A 11 -0.47 2.11 -34.25
C VAL A 11 -1.25 1.58 -33.05
N ILE A 12 -2.29 0.78 -33.28
CA ILE A 12 -3.09 0.16 -32.21
C ILE A 12 -2.20 -0.75 -31.34
N LEU A 13 -1.38 -1.61 -31.97
CA LEU A 13 -0.44 -2.48 -31.26
C LEU A 13 0.54 -1.66 -30.41
N GLY A 14 1.08 -0.56 -30.96
CA GLY A 14 1.98 0.34 -30.22
C GLY A 14 1.34 0.92 -28.97
N ILE A 15 0.09 1.40 -29.07
CA ILE A 15 -0.65 1.93 -27.92
C ILE A 15 -0.86 0.84 -26.85
N TYR A 16 -1.29 -0.35 -27.24
CA TYR A 16 -1.45 -1.47 -26.32
C TYR A 16 -0.14 -1.88 -25.65
N MET A 17 0.98 -1.89 -26.38
CA MET A 17 2.30 -2.19 -25.83
C MET A 17 2.75 -1.15 -24.80
N VAL A 18 2.45 0.14 -25.02
CA VAL A 18 2.72 1.19 -24.03
C VAL A 18 1.91 0.98 -22.76
N TYR A 19 0.61 0.71 -22.86
CA TYR A 19 -0.22 0.40 -21.69
C TYR A 19 0.24 -0.87 -20.97
N PHE A 20 0.62 -1.90 -21.71
CA PHE A 20 1.12 -3.15 -21.15
C PHE A 20 2.42 -2.93 -20.38
N LEU A 21 3.38 -2.20 -20.96
CA LEU A 21 4.64 -1.86 -20.27
C LEU A 21 4.38 -0.98 -19.05
N TRP A 22 3.42 -0.07 -19.13
CA TRP A 22 3.01 0.75 -17.99
C TRP A 22 2.42 -0.11 -16.86
N ASP A 23 1.48 -1.00 -17.16
CA ASP A 23 0.93 -1.91 -16.14
C ASP A 23 2.05 -2.79 -15.56
N LEU A 24 2.93 -3.33 -16.40
CA LEU A 24 4.04 -4.18 -15.96
C LEU A 24 5.00 -3.46 -14.99
N LEU A 25 5.37 -2.21 -15.29
CA LEU A 25 6.30 -1.43 -14.46
C LEU A 25 5.62 -0.83 -13.22
N PHE A 26 4.39 -0.35 -13.31
CA PHE A 26 3.75 0.37 -12.20
C PHE A 26 2.90 -0.52 -11.29
N ARG A 27 2.62 -1.77 -11.67
CA ARG A 27 1.91 -2.75 -10.83
C ARG A 27 2.81 -3.43 -9.79
N VAL A 28 4.06 -3.00 -9.64
CA VAL A 28 4.96 -3.56 -8.64
C VAL A 28 4.38 -3.33 -7.23
N PRO A 29 4.24 -4.39 -6.42
CA PRO A 29 3.69 -4.27 -5.08
C PRO A 29 4.58 -3.36 -4.23
N VAL A 30 3.99 -2.31 -3.68
CA VAL A 30 4.68 -1.43 -2.73
C VAL A 30 5.03 -2.24 -1.48
N LYS A 31 6.32 -2.33 -1.16
CA LYS A 31 6.79 -2.94 0.08
C LYS A 31 7.15 -1.85 1.08
N TYR A 32 6.80 -2.06 2.34
CA TYR A 32 7.22 -1.19 3.44
C TYR A 32 8.25 -1.94 4.29
N ILE A 33 9.34 -1.26 4.62
CA ILE A 33 10.39 -1.78 5.48
C ILE A 33 10.43 -0.90 6.73
N PHE A 34 10.23 -1.50 7.88
CA PHE A 34 10.29 -0.84 9.18
C PHE A 34 11.67 -1.14 9.78
N ASP A 35 12.55 -0.13 9.83
CA ASP A 35 13.90 -0.29 10.39
C ASP A 35 13.96 0.19 11.84
N LYS A 36 14.17 -0.76 12.77
CA LYS A 36 14.28 -0.49 14.21
C LYS A 36 15.53 0.32 14.58
N ARG A 37 16.62 0.21 13.82
CA ARG A 37 17.90 0.87 14.14
C ARG A 37 17.83 2.36 13.84
N GLU A 38 17.32 2.71 12.67
CA GLU A 38 17.21 4.10 12.22
C GLU A 38 15.90 4.77 12.65
N LYS A 39 14.95 3.99 13.19
CA LYS A 39 13.61 4.43 13.55
C LYS A 39 12.86 5.09 12.37
N CYS A 40 13.01 4.50 11.19
CA CYS A 40 12.51 5.01 9.91
C CYS A 40 11.67 3.98 9.16
N ILE A 41 10.62 4.45 8.47
CA ILE A 41 9.78 3.66 7.58
C ILE A 41 10.18 3.96 6.14
N TYR A 42 10.58 2.92 5.43
CA TYR A 42 11.01 2.98 4.04
C TYR A 42 9.93 2.44 3.10
N ARG A 43 9.65 3.17 2.01
CA ARG A 43 8.90 2.65 0.85
C ARG A 43 9.88 2.03 -0.12
N LYS A 44 9.61 0.81 -0.54
CA LYS A 44 10.29 0.19 -1.68
C LYS A 44 9.29 -0.03 -2.80
N LEU A 45 9.47 0.74 -3.87
CA LEU A 45 8.79 0.51 -5.15
C LEU A 45 9.83 -0.04 -6.15
N PHE A 46 10.79 0.80 -6.50
CA PHE A 46 12.02 0.43 -7.23
C PHE A 46 13.26 0.90 -6.46
N LEU A 47 13.20 2.14 -5.95
CA LEU A 47 14.16 2.70 -5.02
C LEU A 47 13.59 2.67 -3.60
N THR A 48 14.46 2.42 -2.62
CA THR A 48 14.13 2.51 -1.21
C THR A 48 14.17 3.98 -0.80
N LYS A 49 13.02 4.55 -0.42
CA LYS A 49 12.93 5.95 0.02
C LYS A 49 12.32 6.02 1.42
N SER A 50 12.98 6.74 2.33
CA SER A 50 12.42 7.03 3.64
C SER A 50 11.18 7.92 3.48
N ILE A 51 10.08 7.50 4.10
CA ILE A 51 8.80 8.18 4.05
C ILE A 51 8.58 9.04 5.29
N MET A 52 8.89 8.45 6.46
CA MET A 52 8.56 8.97 7.77
C MET A 52 9.37 8.27 8.87
N ASN A 53 9.57 8.96 9.98
CA ASN A 53 10.15 8.38 11.20
C ASN A 53 9.07 7.72 12.06
N PHE A 54 9.49 6.83 12.96
CA PHE A 54 8.59 6.11 13.87
C PHE A 54 7.86 7.06 14.84
N ASP A 55 8.54 8.07 15.37
CA ASP A 55 7.95 9.05 16.29
C ASP A 55 6.80 9.87 15.67
N GLU A 56 6.85 10.05 14.35
CA GLU A 56 5.81 10.78 13.62
C GLU A 56 4.70 9.87 13.07
N MET A 57 4.74 8.58 13.38
CA MET A 57 3.80 7.58 12.88
C MET A 57 2.47 7.64 13.62
N THR A 58 1.39 7.69 12.84
CA THR A 58 0.05 7.42 13.32
C THR A 58 -0.59 6.34 12.45
N TYR A 59 -1.36 5.46 13.05
CA TYR A 59 -2.21 4.51 12.32
C TYR A 59 -3.66 4.97 12.42
N PHE A 60 -4.42 4.78 11.35
CA PHE A 60 -5.86 5.02 11.35
C PHE A 60 -6.56 4.08 10.38
N ILE A 61 -7.83 3.83 10.66
CA ILE A 61 -8.70 3.04 9.80
C ILE A 61 -9.41 4.01 8.87
N ASN A 62 -9.33 3.74 7.56
CA ASN A 62 -10.09 4.48 6.58
C ASN A 62 -11.25 3.61 6.10
N GLU A 63 -12.47 4.09 6.29
CA GLU A 63 -13.69 3.44 5.83
C GLU A 63 -14.03 3.95 4.44
N ASP A 64 -14.24 3.03 3.51
CA ASP A 64 -14.62 3.35 2.13
C ASP A 64 -15.69 2.37 1.67
N ASN A 65 -16.84 2.88 1.21
CA ASN A 65 -17.93 2.13 0.58
C ASN A 65 -18.24 0.72 1.17
N GLY A 66 -18.44 0.65 2.49
CA GLY A 66 -18.89 -0.58 3.16
C GLY A 66 -17.78 -1.58 3.50
N GLY A 67 -16.52 -1.19 3.31
CA GLY A 67 -15.35 -1.86 3.87
C GLY A 67 -14.37 -0.84 4.43
N TYR A 68 -13.21 -1.32 4.83
CA TYR A 68 -12.19 -0.48 5.43
C TYR A 68 -10.80 -1.05 5.20
N TYR A 69 -9.80 -0.22 5.44
CA TYR A 69 -8.41 -0.62 5.37
C TYR A 69 -7.57 0.18 6.35
N TYR A 70 -6.47 -0.42 6.78
CA TYR A 70 -5.52 0.19 7.70
C TYR A 70 -4.51 1.04 6.92
N VAL A 71 -4.27 2.22 7.44
CA VAL A 71 -3.44 3.25 6.83
C VAL A 71 -2.47 3.77 7.87
N ILE A 72 -1.23 3.99 7.45
CA ILE A 72 -0.22 4.71 8.23
C ILE A 72 -0.08 6.10 7.67
N GLY A 73 -0.04 7.10 8.54
CA GLY A 73 0.12 8.48 8.16
C GLY A 73 1.15 9.20 9.01
N LYS A 74 1.58 10.35 8.53
CA LYS A 74 2.40 11.27 9.32
C LYS A 74 1.48 12.12 10.21
N LYS A 75 1.68 12.09 11.53
CA LYS A 75 0.84 12.78 12.55
C LYS A 75 0.50 14.24 12.19
N ARG A 76 1.47 15.01 11.69
CA ARG A 76 1.28 16.42 11.31
C ARG A 76 0.66 16.63 9.92
N ASN A 77 0.61 15.62 9.06
CA ASN A 77 0.15 15.76 7.67
C ASN A 77 -0.58 14.50 7.17
N GLN A 78 -1.49 13.98 7.98
CA GLN A 78 -2.14 12.68 7.79
C GLN A 78 -2.98 12.58 6.52
N PHE A 79 -3.57 13.69 6.05
CA PHE A 79 -4.39 13.70 4.84
C PHE A 79 -3.58 13.69 3.54
N VAL A 80 -2.37 14.26 3.57
CA VAL A 80 -1.49 14.35 2.40
C VAL A 80 -0.52 13.17 2.32
N LYS A 81 -0.04 12.70 3.47
CA LYS A 81 0.93 11.61 3.59
C LYS A 81 0.29 10.41 4.27
N ASN A 82 -0.66 9.79 3.58
CA ASN A 82 -1.27 8.54 3.97
C ASN A 82 -0.74 7.39 3.09
N TYR A 83 -0.53 6.23 3.71
CA TYR A 83 0.01 5.04 3.06
C TYR A 83 -0.78 3.83 3.53
N ARG A 84 -1.47 3.20 2.58
CA ARG A 84 -2.20 1.96 2.84
C ARG A 84 -1.23 0.84 3.18
N ILE A 85 -1.47 0.15 4.30
CA ILE A 85 -0.65 -0.97 4.77
C ILE A 85 -1.35 -2.31 4.75
N SER A 86 -2.70 -2.33 4.70
CA SER A 86 -3.47 -3.56 4.64
C SER A 86 -4.19 -3.74 3.30
N SER A 87 -4.63 -4.97 3.04
CA SER A 87 -5.66 -5.24 2.06
C SER A 87 -6.99 -4.56 2.43
N TYR A 88 -7.90 -4.48 1.46
CA TYR A 88 -9.29 -4.10 1.72
C TYR A 88 -9.97 -5.20 2.54
N PHE A 89 -10.57 -4.80 3.66
CA PHE A 89 -11.34 -5.68 4.51
C PHE A 89 -12.83 -5.31 4.43
N SER A 90 -13.68 -6.32 4.51
CA SER A 90 -15.14 -6.19 4.53
C SER A 90 -15.70 -6.91 5.76
N GLY A 91 -16.98 -6.68 6.05
CA GLY A 91 -17.67 -7.35 7.16
C GLY A 91 -17.84 -8.87 7.02
N SER A 92 -17.38 -9.48 5.91
CA SER A 92 -17.52 -10.92 5.65
C SER A 92 -16.65 -11.78 6.57
N LYS A 93 -17.12 -12.98 6.93
CA LYS A 93 -16.40 -13.91 7.84
C LYS A 93 -14.97 -14.24 7.37
N LYS A 94 -14.79 -14.47 6.07
CA LYS A 94 -13.46 -14.74 5.49
C LYS A 94 -12.53 -13.52 5.57
N SER A 95 -13.08 -12.31 5.43
CA SER A 95 -12.29 -11.09 5.51
C SER A 95 -11.84 -10.81 6.95
N ARG A 96 -12.70 -11.05 7.94
CA ARG A 96 -12.34 -10.88 9.36
C ARG A 96 -11.21 -11.80 9.79
N LEU A 97 -11.19 -13.05 9.31
CA LEU A 97 -10.07 -13.96 9.59
C LEU A 97 -8.74 -13.45 9.01
N LYS A 98 -8.77 -12.93 7.78
CA LYS A 98 -7.57 -12.33 7.15
C LYS A 98 -7.13 -11.04 7.82
N GLU A 99 -8.08 -10.28 8.34
CA GLU A 99 -7.79 -9.08 9.12
C GLU A 99 -7.12 -9.44 10.44
N ASP A 100 -7.63 -10.44 11.15
CA ASP A 100 -7.06 -10.91 12.42
C ASP A 100 -5.63 -11.46 12.24
N GLU A 101 -5.40 -12.21 11.15
CA GLU A 101 -4.07 -12.66 10.73
C GLU A 101 -3.14 -11.46 10.44
N PHE A 102 -3.62 -10.46 9.70
CA PHE A 102 -2.86 -9.24 9.43
C PHE A 102 -2.53 -8.46 10.71
N LEU A 103 -3.48 -8.35 11.64
CA LEU A 103 -3.28 -7.65 12.90
C LEU A 103 -2.24 -8.37 13.76
N THR A 104 -2.40 -9.67 13.94
CA THR A 104 -1.57 -10.49 14.82
C THR A 104 -0.16 -10.68 14.30
N ASP A 105 0.00 -10.95 13.00
CA ASP A 105 1.29 -11.33 12.43
C ASP A 105 2.09 -10.14 11.89
N ILE A 106 1.43 -9.03 11.56
CA ILE A 106 2.07 -7.88 10.90
C ILE A 106 1.92 -6.61 11.72
N LEU A 107 0.69 -6.19 12.02
CA LEU A 107 0.48 -4.86 12.60
C LEU A 107 0.98 -4.78 14.05
N TYR A 108 0.60 -5.72 14.92
CA TYR A 108 1.00 -5.70 16.32
C TYR A 108 2.51 -5.84 16.51
N PRO A 109 3.23 -6.77 15.85
CA PRO A 109 4.68 -6.85 15.98
C PRO A 109 5.40 -5.57 15.52
N VAL A 110 4.89 -4.91 14.47
CA VAL A 110 5.42 -3.63 14.01
C VAL A 110 5.18 -2.54 15.06
N LEU A 111 3.96 -2.46 15.61
CA LEU A 111 3.60 -1.45 16.60
C LEU A 111 4.36 -1.64 17.93
N ASP A 112 4.52 -2.88 18.39
CA ASP A 112 5.32 -3.23 19.56
C ASP A 112 6.80 -2.90 19.35
N ALA A 113 7.33 -3.05 18.12
CA ALA A 113 8.70 -2.68 17.81
C ALA A 113 8.96 -1.16 17.85
N ILE A 114 7.92 -0.34 17.69
CA ILE A 114 8.01 1.13 17.64
C ILE A 114 7.47 1.82 18.90
N ASP A 115 7.04 1.05 19.91
CA ASP A 115 6.51 1.54 21.19
C ASP A 115 5.36 2.54 21.04
N VAL A 116 4.52 2.34 20.02
CA VAL A 116 3.34 3.17 19.79
C VAL A 116 2.17 2.62 20.61
N PRO A 117 1.51 3.44 21.45
CA PRO A 117 0.37 2.98 22.23
C PRO A 117 -0.79 2.57 21.33
N ILE A 118 -1.24 1.32 21.47
CA ILE A 118 -2.33 0.73 20.69
C ILE A 118 -3.59 0.67 21.56
N ASN A 119 -4.72 1.11 21.03
CA ASN A 119 -6.01 0.77 21.61
C ASN A 119 -6.40 -0.64 21.11
N ARG A 120 -5.92 -1.68 21.79
CA ARG A 120 -6.24 -3.08 21.43
C ARG A 120 -7.70 -3.35 21.77
N PRO A 121 -8.55 -3.83 20.84
CA PRO A 121 -9.84 -4.36 21.23
C PRO A 121 -9.58 -5.54 22.19
N GLN A 122 -10.12 -5.46 23.40
CA GLN A 122 -10.04 -6.51 24.42
C GLN A 122 -10.87 -7.73 24.03
#